data_AF-A0A8T5S5Z5-F1
#
_entry.id   AF-A0A8T5S5Z5-F1
#
_cell.length_a   1.000
_cell.length_b   1.000
_cell.length_c   1.000
_cell.angle_alpha   90.00
_cell.angle_beta   90.00
_cell.angle_gamma   90.00
#
_symmetry.space_group_name_H-M   'P 1'
#
loop_
_entity.id
_entity.type
_entity.pdbx_description
1 polymer ?
#
loop_
_entity_poly.entity_id
_entity_poly.type
_entity_poly.pdbx_seq_one_letter_code
_entity_poly.pdbx_strand_id
1 'polypeptide(L)' 'MILHTYDLCPLHWVFMLVGGIVYFVISLLIARYMHKDAIKRGIKNSEIWLLIGFFLNLIGLVLYLFVRKNYDERP' A
#
# COMPACT_ATOMS: atom_id res chain seq x y z
N MET A 1 1.32 -42.30 -17.62
CA MET A 1 0.59 -41.38 -16.73
C MET A 1 1.60 -40.80 -15.75
N ILE A 2 2.23 -39.68 -16.12
CA ILE A 2 3.24 -39.02 -15.27
C ILE A 2 2.45 -38.10 -14.33
N LEU A 3 2.30 -38.53 -13.08
CA LEU A 3 1.80 -37.69 -12.00
C LEU A 3 2.86 -36.63 -11.72
N HIS A 4 2.65 -35.42 -12.24
CA HIS A 4 3.37 -34.23 -11.79
C HIS A 4 2.93 -33.98 -10.34
N THR A 5 3.69 -34.52 -9.38
CA THR A 5 3.47 -34.21 -7.97
C THR A 5 3.86 -32.75 -7.77
N TYR A 6 2.86 -31.89 -7.63
CA TYR A 6 3.02 -30.57 -7.06
C TYR A 6 3.31 -30.75 -5.57
N ASP A 7 4.50 -31.25 -5.24
CA ASP A 7 5.05 -31.17 -3.89
C ASP A 7 5.37 -29.70 -3.64
N LEU A 8 4.31 -28.91 -3.39
CA LEU A 8 4.37 -27.57 -2.83
C LEU A 8 4.99 -27.74 -1.43
N CYS A 9 6.31 -27.82 -1.43
CA CYS A 9 7.15 -28.01 -0.26
C CYS A 9 6.67 -27.05 0.84
N PRO A 10 6.58 -27.47 2.12
CA PRO A 10 6.05 -26.63 3.21
C PRO A 10 6.67 -25.22 3.27
N LEU A 11 7.92 -25.09 2.80
CA LEU A 11 8.61 -23.81 2.62
C LEU A 11 7.88 -22.80 1.71
N HIS A 12 7.17 -23.26 0.67
CA HIS A 12 6.46 -22.40 -0.26
C HIS A 12 5.28 -21.70 0.41
N TRP A 13 4.56 -22.41 1.28
CA TRP A 13 3.47 -21.86 2.08
C TRP A 13 3.99 -20.84 3.10
N VAL A 14 5.11 -21.14 3.75
CA VAL A 14 5.78 -20.19 4.67
C VAL A 14 6.22 -18.94 3.92
N PHE A 15 6.81 -19.08 2.73
CA PHE A 15 7.24 -17.95 1.92
C PHE A 15 6.06 -17.08 1.47
N MET A 16 4.95 -17.68 1.04
CA MET A 16 3.72 -16.94 0.73
C MET A 16 3.15 -16.20 1.94
N LEU A 17 3.14 -16.83 3.12
CA LEU A 17 2.63 -16.22 4.35
C LEU A 17 3.50 -15.03 4.76
N VAL A 18 4.82 -15.21 4.81
CA VAL A 18 5.78 -14.14 5.13
C VAL A 18 5.68 -13.01 4.10
N GLY A 19 5.66 -13.34 2.81
CA GLY A 19 5.50 -12.36 1.73
C GLY A 19 4.19 -11.57 1.84
N GLY A 20 3.09 -12.24 2.18
CA GLY A 20 1.79 -11.62 2.42
C GLY A 20 1.79 -10.67 3.62
N ILE A 21 2.40 -11.07 4.74
CA ILE A 21 2.54 -10.20 5.92
C ILE A 21 3.39 -8.97 5.57
N VAL A 22 4.54 -9.15 4.93
CA VAL A 22 5.43 -8.05 4.54
C VAL A 22 4.68 -7.09 3.61
N TYR A 23 3.99 -7.62 2.60
CA TYR A 23 3.17 -6.81 1.70
C TYR A 23 2.11 -6.01 2.46
N PHE A 24 1.38 -6.66 3.37
CA PHE A 24 0.33 -6.00 4.17
C PHE A 24 0.88 -4.89 5.07
N VAL A 25 2.02 -5.13 5.73
CA VAL A 25 2.69 -4.12 6.57
C VAL A 25 3.14 -2.94 5.71
N ILE A 26 3.71 -3.18 4.53
CA ILE A 26 4.10 -2.12 3.60
C ILE A 26 2.87 -1.29 3.17
N SER A 27 1.76 -1.94 2.82
CA SER A 27 0.50 -1.25 2.50
C SER A 27 0.05 -0.32 3.62
N LEU A 28 0.09 -0.78 4.87
CA LEU A 28 -0.28 0.02 6.04
C LEU A 28 0.67 1.20 6.26
N LEU A 29 1.98 0.99 6.08
CA LEU A 29 2.96 2.07 6.20
C LEU A 29 2.74 3.17 5.15
N ILE A 30 2.45 2.78 3.91
CA ILE A 30 2.14 3.71 2.81
C ILE A 30 0.86 4.49 3.11
N ALA A 31 -0.23 3.80 3.47
CA ALA A 31 -1.50 4.42 3.83
C ALA A 31 -1.33 5.41 5.00
N ARG A 32 -0.59 5.00 6.04
CA ARG A 32 -0.28 5.87 7.18
C ARG A 32 0.55 7.08 6.79
N TYR A 33 1.54 6.90 5.91
CA TYR A 33 2.36 8.00 5.40
C TYR A 33 1.50 9.03 4.66
N MET A 34 0.68 8.59 3.71
CA MET A 34 -0.21 9.44 2.92
C MET A 34 -1.18 10.21 3.82
N HIS A 35 -1.79 9.53 4.79
CA HIS A 35 -2.71 10.17 5.72
C HIS A 35 -2.03 11.22 6.61
N LYS A 36 -0.87 10.90 7.19
CA LYS A 36 -0.12 11.86 8.02
C LYS A 36 0.37 13.06 7.21
N ASP A 37 0.78 12.84 5.96
CA ASP A 37 1.20 13.92 5.06
C ASP A 37 0.00 14.81 4.66
N ALA A 38 -1.16 14.20 4.39
CA ALA A 38 -2.38 14.93 4.08
C ALA A 38 -2.88 15.79 5.25
N ILE A 39 -2.79 15.29 6.48
CA ILE A 39 -3.10 16.06 7.70
C ILE A 39 -2.16 17.26 7.85
N LYS A 40 -0.85 17.05 7.66
CA LYS A 40 0.14 18.14 7.74
C LYS A 40 -0.14 19.28 6.76
N ARG A 41 -0.74 18.94 5.61
CA ARG A 41 -1.12 19.89 4.55
C ARG A 41 -2.54 20.46 4.72
N GLY A 42 -3.24 20.15 5.81
CA GLY A 42 -4.58 20.69 6.09
C GLY A 42 -5.67 20.17 5.14
N ILE A 43 -5.48 19.01 4.49
CA ILE A 43 -6.47 18.44 3.58
C ILE A 43 -7.66 17.93 4.41
N LYS A 44 -8.85 18.56 4.27
CA LYS A 44 -10.08 18.17 4.97
C LYS A 44 -10.43 16.68 4.82
N ASN A 45 -10.16 16.10 3.66
CA ASN A 45 -10.52 14.72 3.33
C ASN A 45 -9.33 13.76 3.46
N SER A 46 -8.49 13.94 4.49
CA SER A 46 -7.26 13.15 4.71
C SER A 46 -7.52 11.64 4.86
N GLU A 47 -8.71 11.24 5.29
CA GLU A 47 -9.12 9.83 5.46
C GLU A 47 -9.24 9.09 4.12
N ILE A 48 -9.64 9.79 3.05
CA ILE A 48 -9.78 9.20 1.71
C ILE A 48 -8.40 8.75 1.21
N TRP A 49 -7.35 9.51 1.50
CA TRP A 49 -5.99 9.15 1.13
C TRP A 49 -5.47 7.92 1.88
N LEU A 50 -5.99 7.62 3.07
CA LEU A 50 -5.67 6.39 3.78
C LEU A 50 -6.24 5.18 3.02
N LEU A 51 -7.51 5.24 2.60
CA LEU A 51 -8.16 4.19 1.83
C LEU A 51 -7.49 3.98 0.46
N ILE A 52 -7.22 5.08 -0.26
CA ILE A 52 -6.50 5.05 -1.54
C ILE A 52 -5.12 4.41 -1.36
N GLY A 53 -4.34 4.84 -0.37
CA GLY A 53 -3.01 4.29 -0.10
C GLY A 53 -3.03 2.81 0.29
N PHE A 54 -4.09 2.36 0.96
CA PHE A 54 -4.22 0.96 1.36
C PHE A 54 -4.58 0.04 0.19
N PHE A 55 -5.57 0.40 -0.63
CA PHE A 55 -6.03 -0.43 -1.75
C PHE A 55 -5.14 -0.34 -3.00
N LEU A 56 -4.68 0.87 -3.34
CA LEU A 56 -3.82 1.08 -4.51
C LEU A 56 -2.33 0.98 -4.18
N ASN A 57 -1.97 0.88 -2.89
CA ASN A 57 -0.60 0.65 -2.41
C ASN A 57 0.38 1.64 -3.08
N LEU A 58 1.42 1.12 -3.75
CA LEU A 58 2.42 1.91 -4.45
C LEU A 58 1.81 2.83 -5.53
N ILE A 59 0.78 2.37 -6.26
CA ILE A 59 0.09 3.19 -7.28
C ILE A 59 -0.62 4.36 -6.60
N GLY A 60 -1.27 4.10 -5.46
CA GLY A 60 -1.92 5.12 -4.64
C GLY A 60 -0.92 6.17 -4.14
N LEU A 61 0.26 5.72 -3.71
CA LEU A 61 1.35 6.60 -3.30
C LEU A 61 1.81 7.49 -4.47
N VAL A 62 2.07 6.91 -5.64
CA VAL A 62 2.50 7.69 -6.82
C VAL A 62 1.43 8.73 -7.16
N LEU A 63 0.15 8.35 -7.23
CA LEU A 63 -0.95 9.27 -7.47
C LEU A 63 -0.99 10.40 -6.43
N TYR A 64 -0.81 10.08 -5.15
CA TYR A 64 -0.73 11.08 -4.09
C TYR A 64 0.43 12.05 -4.29
N LEU A 65 1.61 11.57 -4.68
CA LEU A 65 2.77 12.43 -4.95
C LEU A 65 2.56 13.40 -6.11
N PHE A 66 1.76 13.02 -7.11
CA PHE A 66 1.37 13.92 -8.20
C PHE A 66 0.32 14.93 -7.74
N VAL A 67 -0.75 14.46 -7.10
CA VAL A 67 -1.87 15.34 -6.67
C VAL A 67 -1.46 16.28 -5.55
N ARG A 68 -0.54 15.87 -4.65
CA ARG A 68 -0.13 16.71 -3.50
C ARG A 68 0.44 18.07 -3.91
N LYS A 69 1.05 18.17 -5.10
CA LYS A 69 1.59 19.44 -5.62
C LYS A 69 0.47 20.48 -5.77
N ASN A 70 -0.73 20.07 -6.17
CA ASN A 70 -1.89 20.95 -6.32
C ASN A 70 -2.44 21.47 -4.98
N TYR A 71 -2.09 20.83 -3.84
CA TYR A 71 -2.51 21.29 -2.52
C TYR A 71 -1.54 22.32 -1.91
N ASP A 72 -0.26 22.32 -2.30
CA ASP A 72 0.73 23.32 -1.86
C ASP A 72 0.50 24.70 -2.49
N GLU A 73 -0.32 24.78 -3.54
CA GLU A 73 -0.55 26.01 -4.31
C GLU A 73 -1.72 26.87 -3.76
N ARG A 74 -2.29 26.51 -2.60
CA ARG A 74 -3.29 27.36 -1.95
C ARG A 74 -2.56 28.43 -1.10
N PRO A 75 -2.72 29.74 -1.42
CA PRO A 75 -2.07 30.83 -0.70
C PRO A 75 -2.49 30.88 0.78
#